data_AF-A0A9D8ZD55-F1
#
_entry.id   AF-A0A9D8ZD55-F1
#
_cell.length_a   1.000
_cell.length_b   1.000
_cell.length_c   1.000
_cell.angle_alpha   90.00
_cell.angle_beta   90.00
_cell.angle_gamma   90.00
#
_symmetry.space_group_name_H-M   'P 1'
#
loop_
_entity.id
_entity.type
_entity.pdbx_description
1 polymer ?
#
loop_
_entity_poly.entity_id
_entity_poly.type
_entity_poly.pdbx_seq_one_letter_code
_entity_poly.pdbx_strand_id
1 'polypeptide(L)'
;MKLTTTIFWQVLLVLCIAVCGVWYAAQWTAEQLAYSPRLGEPWFVFGDTPIYQPWRFFAWWYSFEAYAPETFDRAGLIAGSGGVIGLFAAVVGAVLRSRESKNVTTYGSSRWA
;
A
#
# COMPACT_ATOMS: atom_id res chain seq x y z
N MET A 1 -11.70 12.26 24.39
CA MET A 1 -10.81 11.09 24.20
C MET A 1 -10.97 10.54 22.78
N LYS A 2 -10.10 10.90 21.80
CA LYS A 2 -10.01 10.23 20.47
C LYS A 2 -8.64 10.37 19.78
N LEU A 3 -7.55 10.71 20.49
CA LEU A 3 -6.24 10.92 19.84
C LEU A 3 -5.59 9.63 19.31
N THR A 4 -5.86 8.48 19.96
CA THR A 4 -5.28 7.17 19.57
C THR A 4 -6.00 6.54 18.37
N THR A 5 -7.32 6.69 18.27
CA THR A 5 -8.12 6.06 17.21
C THR A 5 -7.75 6.61 15.82
N THR A 6 -7.49 7.91 15.69
CA THR A 6 -7.20 8.53 14.39
C THR A 6 -5.84 8.12 13.82
N ILE A 7 -4.82 7.94 14.66
CA ILE A 7 -3.48 7.52 14.22
C ILE A 7 -3.51 6.06 13.76
N PHE A 8 -4.24 5.20 14.47
CA PHE A 8 -4.41 3.80 14.07
C PHE A 8 -4.98 3.69 12.66
N TRP A 9 -6.02 4.45 12.33
CA TRP A 9 -6.62 4.46 10.98
C TRP A 9 -5.68 5.03 9.91
N GLN A 10 -4.85 6.02 10.24
CA GLN A 10 -3.85 6.54 9.32
C GLN A 10 -2.77 5.50 9.00
N VAL A 11 -2.23 4.84 10.02
CA VAL A 11 -1.25 3.77 9.83
C VAL A 11 -1.85 2.62 9.03
N LEU A 12 -3.08 2.20 9.36
CA LEU A 12 -3.77 1.17 8.62
C LEU A 12 -3.96 1.55 7.15
N LEU A 13 -4.38 2.78 6.86
CA LEU A 13 -4.56 3.27 5.50
C LEU A 13 -3.25 3.26 4.71
N VAL A 14 -2.15 3.71 5.30
CA VAL A 14 -0.81 3.69 4.66
C VAL A 14 -0.38 2.26 4.37
N LEU A 15 -0.55 1.34 5.32
CA LEU A 15 -0.25 -0.07 5.12
C LEU A 15 -1.11 -0.69 4.03
N CYS A 16 -2.42 -0.39 3.98
CA CYS A 16 -3.30 -0.84 2.92
C CYS A 16 -2.84 -0.34 1.55
N ILE A 17 -2.46 0.94 1.42
CA ILE A 17 -1.93 1.49 0.16
C ILE A 17 -0.66 0.76 -0.26
N ALA A 18 0.27 0.52 0.66
CA ALA A 18 1.50 -0.20 0.37
C ALA A 18 1.24 -1.63 -0.10
N VAL A 19 0.36 -2.37 0.60
CA VAL A 19 -0.03 -3.73 0.22
C VAL A 19 -0.73 -3.74 -1.14
N CYS A 20 -1.64 -2.80 -1.40
CA CYS A 20 -2.31 -2.69 -2.71
C CYS A 20 -1.32 -2.36 -3.83
N GLY A 21 -0.32 -1.50 -3.59
CA GLY A 21 0.71 -1.18 -4.57
C GLY A 21 1.56 -2.39 -4.95
N VAL A 22 2.00 -3.16 -3.95
CA VAL A 22 2.72 -4.43 -4.18
C VAL A 22 1.81 -5.46 -4.87
N TRP A 23 0.53 -5.52 -4.50
CA TRP A 23 -0.41 -6.45 -5.13
C TRP A 23 -0.64 -6.12 -6.60
N TYR A 24 -0.83 -4.84 -6.91
CA TYR A 24 -0.99 -4.37 -8.28
C TYR A 24 0.26 -4.66 -9.11
N ALA A 25 1.46 -4.41 -8.56
CA ALA A 25 2.71 -4.78 -9.21
C ALA A 25 2.81 -6.30 -9.48
N ALA A 26 2.34 -7.13 -8.53
CA ALA A 26 2.29 -8.58 -8.71
C ALA A 26 1.39 -8.97 -9.89
N GLN A 27 0.15 -8.45 -9.94
CA GLN A 27 -0.79 -8.76 -11.03
C GLN A 27 -0.26 -8.29 -12.38
N TRP A 28 0.28 -7.07 -12.44
CA TRP A 28 0.88 -6.53 -13.64
C TRP A 28 2.05 -7.39 -14.14
N THR A 29 2.89 -7.87 -13.21
CA THR A 29 4.00 -8.79 -13.55
C THR A 29 3.48 -10.13 -14.08
N ALA A 30 2.41 -10.66 -13.48
CA ALA A 30 1.79 -11.91 -13.92
C ALA A 30 1.17 -11.78 -15.33
N GLU A 31 0.55 -10.64 -15.64
CA GLU A 31 0.03 -10.31 -16.98
C GLU A 31 1.17 -10.22 -18.00
N GLN A 32 2.28 -9.54 -17.67
CA GLN A 32 3.46 -9.44 -18.54
C GLN A 32 4.13 -10.80 -18.80
N LEU A 33 4.02 -11.74 -17.86
CA LEU A 33 4.51 -13.11 -17.99
C LEU A 33 3.44 -14.07 -18.56
N ALA A 34 2.34 -13.53 -19.10
CA ALA A 34 1.22 -14.26 -19.69
C ALA A 34 0.67 -15.39 -18.79
N TYR A 35 0.65 -15.15 -17.48
CA TYR A 35 0.18 -16.12 -16.48
C TYR A 35 0.85 -17.49 -16.60
N SER A 36 2.16 -17.51 -16.87
CA SER A 36 2.92 -18.75 -17.05
C SER A 36 2.73 -19.73 -15.87
N PRO A 37 2.55 -21.04 -16.13
CA PRO A 37 2.43 -22.06 -15.08
C PRO A 37 3.62 -22.10 -14.10
N ARG A 38 4.77 -21.56 -14.50
CA ARG A 38 5.98 -21.43 -13.65
C ARG A 38 5.81 -20.44 -12.50
N LEU A 39 4.84 -19.53 -12.56
CA LEU A 39 4.53 -18.59 -11.47
C LEU A 39 3.97 -19.30 -10.23
N GLY A 40 3.49 -20.53 -10.40
CA GLY A 40 2.84 -21.35 -9.38
C GLY A 40 1.32 -21.26 -9.45
N GLU A 41 0.67 -21.89 -8.46
CA GLU A 41 -0.78 -21.93 -8.37
C GLU A 41 -1.35 -20.54 -8.02
N PRO A 42 -2.41 -20.09 -8.72
CA PRO A 42 -3.09 -18.86 -8.36
C PRO A 42 -3.79 -19.00 -7.01
N TRP A 43 -3.98 -17.89 -6.31
CA TRP A 43 -4.71 -17.89 -5.06
C TRP A 43 -6.19 -18.18 -5.29
N PHE A 44 -6.76 -17.54 -6.31
CA PHE A 44 -8.08 -17.82 -6.84
C PHE A 44 -8.15 -17.32 -8.28
N VAL A 45 -9.13 -17.81 -9.02
CA VAL A 45 -9.41 -17.34 -10.39
C VAL A 45 -10.67 -16.50 -10.34
N PHE A 46 -10.62 -15.29 -10.90
CA PHE A 46 -11.78 -14.41 -11.00
C PHE A 46 -12.18 -14.26 -12.47
N GLY A 47 -13.30 -14.88 -12.85
CA GLY A 47 -13.65 -15.05 -14.26
C GLY A 47 -12.61 -15.95 -14.93
N ASP A 48 -11.80 -15.37 -15.81
CA ASP A 48 -10.72 -16.06 -16.53
C ASP A 48 -9.31 -15.60 -16.09
N THR A 49 -9.21 -14.65 -15.16
CA THR A 49 -7.92 -14.11 -14.72
C THR A 49 -7.46 -14.76 -13.41
N PRO A 50 -6.27 -15.39 -13.40
CA PRO A 50 -5.70 -15.94 -12.17
C PRO A 50 -5.16 -14.80 -11.28
N ILE A 51 -5.66 -14.72 -10.06
CA ILE A 51 -5.26 -13.72 -9.07
C ILE A 51 -4.26 -14.33 -8.11
N TYR A 52 -3.07 -13.74 -8.07
CA TYR A 52 -1.99 -14.11 -7.16
C TYR A 52 -1.97 -13.28 -5.87
N GLN A 53 -1.26 -13.79 -4.86
CA GLN A 53 -1.02 -13.08 -3.60
C GLN A 53 0.01 -11.94 -3.79
N PRO A 54 -0.10 -10.83 -3.04
CA PRO A 54 0.86 -9.72 -3.14
C PRO A 54 2.31 -10.14 -2.88
N TRP A 55 2.55 -11.01 -1.91
CA TRP A 55 3.89 -11.46 -1.51
C TRP A 55 4.60 -12.29 -2.59
N ARG A 56 3.84 -12.87 -3.53
CA ARG A 56 4.39 -13.70 -4.61
C ARG A 56 5.35 -12.93 -5.49
N PHE A 57 5.12 -11.62 -5.61
CA PHE A 57 5.98 -10.71 -6.36
C PHE A 57 7.46 -10.82 -5.97
N PHE A 58 7.78 -10.82 -4.67
CA PHE A 58 9.17 -10.90 -4.22
C PHE A 58 9.83 -12.24 -4.56
N ALA A 59 9.08 -13.34 -4.43
CA ALA A 59 9.58 -14.66 -4.81
C ALA A 59 9.82 -14.76 -6.32
N TRP A 60 8.95 -14.13 -7.13
CA TRP A 60 9.14 -14.06 -8.57
C TRP A 60 10.29 -13.17 -8.97
N TRP A 61 10.46 -12.03 -8.29
CA TRP A 61 11.59 -11.14 -8.51
C TRP A 61 12.90 -11.93 -8.34
N TYR A 62 13.07 -12.62 -7.20
CA TYR A 62 14.26 -13.43 -6.97
C TYR A 62 14.47 -14.54 -8.01
N SER A 63 13.40 -15.17 -8.50
CA SER A 63 13.51 -16.33 -9.40
C SER A 63 13.61 -15.97 -10.88
N PHE A 64 12.97 -14.87 -11.29
CA PHE A 64 12.72 -14.54 -12.70
C PHE A 64 13.37 -13.23 -13.16
N GLU A 65 13.85 -12.37 -12.26
CA GLU A 65 14.52 -11.11 -12.60
C GLU A 65 15.64 -11.29 -13.63
N ALA A 66 16.45 -12.35 -13.47
CA ALA A 66 17.53 -12.65 -14.40
C ALA A 66 17.06 -12.91 -15.85
N TYR A 67 15.80 -13.31 -16.04
CA TYR A 67 15.24 -13.63 -17.35
C TYR A 67 14.46 -12.45 -17.97
N ALA A 68 13.90 -11.57 -17.15
CA ALA A 68 13.06 -10.45 -17.62
C ALA A 68 13.31 -9.16 -16.81
N PRO A 69 14.54 -8.62 -16.81
CA PRO A 69 14.94 -7.53 -15.91
C PRO A 69 14.09 -6.26 -16.13
N GLU A 70 13.82 -5.88 -17.38
CA GLU A 70 13.00 -4.69 -17.67
C GLU A 70 11.57 -4.76 -17.11
N THR A 71 11.01 -5.97 -17.02
CA THR A 71 9.67 -6.17 -16.45
C THR A 71 9.71 -5.95 -14.94
N PHE A 72 10.71 -6.54 -14.27
CA PHE A 72 10.86 -6.39 -12.82
C PHE A 72 11.27 -4.96 -12.41
N ASP A 73 12.05 -4.26 -13.23
CA ASP A 73 12.36 -2.84 -13.00
C ASP A 73 11.09 -1.98 -13.00
N ARG A 74 10.23 -2.15 -14.01
CA ARG A 74 8.95 -1.44 -14.10
C ARG A 74 8.00 -1.82 -12.98
N ALA A 75 7.87 -3.11 -12.70
CA ALA A 75 7.04 -3.59 -11.60
C ALA A 75 7.55 -3.08 -10.23
N GLY A 76 8.87 -2.95 -10.08
CA GLY A 76 9.53 -2.32 -8.96
C GLY A 76 9.17 -0.86 -8.77
N LEU A 77 9.18 -0.08 -9.86
CA LEU A 77 8.73 1.30 -9.84
C LEU A 77 7.25 1.41 -9.47
N ILE A 78 6.41 0.51 -9.98
CA ILE A 78 4.99 0.44 -9.62
C ILE A 78 4.84 0.15 -8.12
N ALA A 79 5.51 -0.88 -7.60
CA ALA A 79 5.47 -1.24 -6.18
C ALA A 79 5.98 -0.08 -5.29
N GLY A 80 7.10 0.55 -5.69
CA GLY A 80 7.70 1.69 -5.00
C GLY A 80 6.80 2.92 -4.99
N SER A 81 6.05 3.16 -6.07
CA SER A 81 5.08 4.26 -6.14
C SER A 81 3.98 4.14 -5.09
N GLY A 82 3.58 2.92 -4.72
CA GLY A 82 2.65 2.67 -3.61
C GLY A 82 3.15 3.23 -2.27
N GLY A 83 4.45 3.08 -2.00
CA GLY A 83 5.08 3.67 -0.80
C GLY A 83 5.06 5.19 -0.80
N VAL A 84 5.34 5.81 -1.96
CA VAL A 84 5.29 7.26 -2.14
C VAL A 84 3.87 7.79 -1.93
N ILE A 85 2.86 7.13 -2.51
CA ILE A 85 1.44 7.47 -2.31
C ILE A 85 1.06 7.33 -0.83
N GLY A 86 1.52 6.26 -0.17
CA GLY A 86 1.31 6.07 1.27
C GLY A 86 1.89 7.20 2.11
N LEU A 87 3.10 7.66 1.79
CA LEU A 87 3.72 8.82 2.45
C LEU A 87 2.87 10.09 2.27
N PHE A 88 2.44 10.39 1.05
CA PHE A 88 1.57 11.55 0.79
C PHE A 88 0.27 11.46 1.60
N ALA A 89 -0.37 10.28 1.64
CA ALA A 89 -1.59 10.07 2.42
C ALA A 89 -1.36 10.30 3.93
N ALA A 90 -0.22 9.85 4.47
CA ALA A 90 0.15 10.08 5.86
C ALA A 90 0.33 11.57 6.17
N VAL A 91 1.04 12.30 5.31
CA VAL A 91 1.29 13.75 5.47
C VAL A 91 -0.01 14.53 5.41
N VAL A 92 -0.85 14.28 4.39
CA VAL A 92 -2.16 14.93 4.26
C VAL A 92 -3.03 14.63 5.48
N GLY A 93 -3.09 13.38 5.91
CA GLY A 93 -3.81 12.98 7.11
C GLY A 93 -3.31 13.72 8.37
N ALA A 94 -2.00 13.86 8.53
CA ALA A 94 -1.41 14.58 9.65
C ALA A 94 -1.76 16.08 9.65
N VAL A 95 -1.75 16.71 8.47
CA VAL A 95 -2.14 18.13 8.31
C VAL A 95 -3.63 18.32 8.63
N LEU A 96 -4.52 17.47 8.11
CA LEU A 96 -5.95 17.53 8.39
C LEU A 96 -6.23 17.35 9.89
N ARG A 97 -5.56 16.38 10.53
CA ARG A 97 -5.64 16.18 11.99
C ARG A 97 -5.16 17.40 12.78
N SER A 98 -4.08 18.06 12.34
CA SER A 98 -3.57 19.27 12.97
C SER A 98 -4.61 20.40 12.93
N ARG A 99 -5.34 20.54 11.82
CA ARG A 99 -6.44 21.52 11.68
C ARG A 99 -7.61 21.19 12.61
N GLU A 100 -8.00 19.92 12.71
CA GLU A 100 -9.05 19.46 13.63
C GLU A 100 -8.71 19.79 15.09
N SER A 101 -7.44 19.59 15.49
CA SER A 101 -6.98 19.88 16.85
C SER A 101 -7.01 21.37 17.21
N LYS A 102 -6.90 22.26 16.22
CA LYS A 102 -7.00 23.72 16.41
C LYS A 102 -8.44 24.22 16.58
N ASN A 103 -9.42 23.47 16.08
CA ASN A 103 -10.85 23.79 16.21
C ASN A 103 -11.47 23.32 17.54
N VAL A 104 -10.72 22.60 18.40
CA VAL A 104 -11.16 22.26 19.75
C VAL A 104 -10.87 23.43 20.69
N THR A 105 -11.67 24.48 20.59
CA THR A 105 -11.68 25.61 21.52
C THR A 105 -12.56 25.26 22.73
N THR A 106 -12.07 24.43 23.65
CA THR A 106 -12.68 24.27 24.99
C THR A 106 -11.61 24.04 26.05
N TYR A 107 -10.62 24.92 26.11
CA TYR A 107 -9.93 25.22 27.36
C TYR A 107 -10.30 26.64 27.76
N GLY A 108 -11.51 26.77 28.29
CA GLY A 108 -12.03 27.99 28.88
C GLY A 108 -12.81 27.64 30.16
N SER A 109 -12.44 28.30 31.26
CA SER A 109 -12.82 28.09 32.67
C SER A 109 -12.08 26.92 33.33
N SER A 110 -11.14 27.08 34.26
CA SER A 110 -11.17 27.93 35.47
C SER A 110 -9.72 28.01 36.03
N ARG A 111 -9.13 29.21 36.08
CA ARG A 111 -9.02 30.14 37.22
C ARG A 111 -7.92 29.77 38.23
N TRP A 112 -6.89 30.62 38.25
CA TRP A 112 -6.06 30.87 39.42
C TRP A 112 -6.97 31.17 40.62
N ALA A 113 -6.90 30.32 41.63
CA ALA A 113 -7.27 30.56 43.02
C ALA A 113 -6.25 29.81 43.87
#